data_AF-A0A936D8B9-F1
#
_entry.id   AF-A0A936D8B9-F1
#
_cell.length_a   1.000
_cell.length_b   1.000
_cell.length_c   1.000
_cell.angle_alpha   90.00
_cell.angle_beta   90.00
_cell.angle_gamma   90.00
#
_symmetry.space_group_name_H-M   'P 1'
#
loop_
_entity.id
_entity.type
_entity.pdbx_description
1 polymer ?
#
loop_
_entity_poly.entity_id
_entity_poly.type
_entity_poly.pdbx_seq_one_letter_code
_entity_poly.pdbx_strand_id
1 'polypeptide(L)'
;MGVARPARTREEETEHLLALYEGDATRVLALVDGQLQSLAARAQTLLSLTGITITVTGFSGANIAKTSVAAAVLIVAGLVLVLVGAALCIGGILVVRWTTQIAPCPPRDAVLYALENRDRKTLAYGRALTFVILGLSTYVASVALLLLNALFPQGRS
;
A
#
# COMPACT_ATOMS: atom_id res chain seq x y z
N MET A 1 -16.71 -33.69 -7.39
CA MET A 1 -16.69 -32.21 -7.44
C MET A 1 -15.58 -31.72 -6.53
N GLY A 2 -14.61 -30.96 -7.06
CA GLY A 2 -13.55 -30.37 -6.23
C GLY A 2 -14.10 -29.25 -5.36
N VAL A 3 -13.70 -29.18 -4.10
CA VAL A 3 -14.05 -28.08 -3.18
C VAL A 3 -13.29 -26.83 -3.62
N ALA A 4 -13.97 -25.69 -3.68
CA ALA A 4 -13.34 -24.39 -3.96
C ALA A 4 -12.25 -24.11 -2.91
N ARG A 5 -11.01 -23.96 -3.36
CA ARG A 5 -9.85 -23.66 -2.51
C ARG A 5 -8.89 -22.72 -3.23
N PRO A 6 -8.08 -21.93 -2.50
CA PRO A 6 -7.00 -21.18 -3.12
C PRO A 6 -5.98 -22.12 -3.78
N ALA A 7 -5.37 -21.66 -4.87
CA ALA A 7 -4.20 -22.30 -5.44
C ALA A 7 -3.07 -22.31 -4.40
N ARG A 8 -2.39 -23.45 -4.24
CA ARG A 8 -1.28 -23.59 -3.29
C ARG A 8 0.04 -23.07 -3.86
N THR A 9 0.17 -23.07 -5.18
CA THR A 9 1.38 -22.66 -5.90
C THR A 9 1.02 -21.78 -7.10
N ARG A 10 1.99 -20.99 -7.57
CA ARG A 10 1.79 -20.14 -8.76
C ARG A 10 1.65 -20.96 -10.03
N GLU A 11 2.31 -22.10 -10.07
CA GLU A 11 2.24 -23.06 -11.15
C GLU A 11 0.82 -23.63 -11.24
N GLU A 12 0.22 -24.02 -10.12
CA GLU A 12 -1.18 -24.46 -10.06
C GLU A 12 -2.15 -23.36 -10.52
N GLU A 13 -1.94 -22.10 -10.10
CA GLU A 13 -2.74 -20.97 -10.56
C GLU A 13 -2.58 -20.75 -12.08
N THR A 14 -1.35 -20.84 -12.59
CA THR A 14 -1.02 -20.68 -14.02
C THR A 14 -1.72 -21.74 -14.86
N GLU A 15 -1.58 -23.01 -14.49
CA GLU A 15 -2.23 -24.13 -15.19
C GLU A 15 -3.76 -23.99 -15.15
N HIS A 16 -4.32 -23.60 -13.99
CA HIS A 16 -5.75 -23.39 -13.86
C HIS A 16 -6.27 -22.26 -14.75
N LEU A 17 -5.58 -21.11 -14.77
CA LEU A 17 -5.96 -19.97 -15.60
C LEU A 17 -5.81 -20.29 -17.09
N LEU A 18 -4.74 -20.95 -17.50
CA LEU A 18 -4.58 -21.37 -18.90
C LEU A 18 -5.66 -22.37 -19.30
N ALA A 19 -6.01 -23.34 -18.45
CA ALA A 19 -7.10 -24.27 -18.72
C ALA A 19 -8.46 -23.55 -18.83
N LEU A 20 -8.71 -22.56 -17.96
CA LEU A 20 -9.96 -21.79 -17.96
C LEU A 20 -10.13 -20.93 -19.21
N TYR A 21 -9.04 -20.45 -19.79
CA TYR A 21 -9.03 -19.64 -21.00
C TYR A 21 -8.60 -20.42 -22.26
N GLU A 22 -8.68 -21.76 -22.23
CA GLU A 22 -8.38 -22.63 -23.38
C GLU A 22 -6.97 -22.42 -23.98
N GLY A 23 -6.00 -22.08 -23.15
CA GLY A 23 -4.62 -21.79 -23.53
C GLY A 23 -4.39 -20.37 -24.07
N ASP A 24 -5.41 -19.51 -24.11
CA ASP A 24 -5.29 -18.11 -24.54
C ASP A 24 -4.59 -17.26 -23.47
N ALA A 25 -3.25 -17.26 -23.52
CA ALA A 25 -2.43 -16.46 -22.61
C ALA A 25 -2.66 -14.96 -22.75
N THR A 26 -3.13 -14.47 -23.90
CA THR A 26 -3.40 -13.03 -24.09
C THR A 26 -4.56 -12.59 -23.21
N ARG A 27 -5.62 -13.40 -23.12
CA ARG A 27 -6.74 -13.15 -22.21
C ARG A 27 -6.32 -13.21 -20.74
N VAL A 28 -5.49 -14.18 -20.37
CA VAL A 28 -4.97 -14.28 -19.00
C VAL A 28 -4.12 -13.05 -18.65
N LEU A 29 -3.24 -12.61 -19.55
CA LEU A 29 -2.43 -11.41 -19.35
C LEU A 29 -3.29 -10.15 -19.23
N ALA A 30 -4.37 -10.02 -20.01
CA ALA A 30 -5.31 -8.91 -19.89
C ALA A 30 -6.05 -8.92 -18.53
N LEU A 31 -6.43 -10.09 -18.03
CA LEU A 31 -7.00 -10.24 -16.68
C LEU A 31 -6.01 -9.77 -15.60
N VAL A 32 -4.75 -10.22 -15.68
CA VAL A 32 -3.70 -9.82 -14.72
C VAL A 32 -3.42 -8.32 -14.80
N ASP A 33 -3.39 -7.74 -16.00
CA ASP A 33 -3.24 -6.29 -16.18
C ASP A 33 -4.37 -5.52 -15.49
N GLY A 34 -5.63 -5.97 -15.63
CA GLY A 34 -6.76 -5.38 -14.90
C GLY A 34 -6.60 -5.42 -13.37
N GLN A 35 -6.05 -6.51 -12.82
CA GLN A 35 -5.73 -6.61 -11.39
C GLN A 35 -4.62 -5.62 -10.98
N LEU A 36 -3.59 -5.47 -11.82
CA LEU A 36 -2.50 -4.52 -11.60
C LEU A 36 -3.00 -3.07 -11.64
N GLN A 37 -3.91 -2.72 -12.56
CA GLN A 37 -4.55 -1.41 -12.62
C GLN A 37 -5.38 -1.13 -11.36
N SER A 38 -6.15 -2.12 -10.88
CA SER A 38 -6.89 -1.99 -9.61
C SER A 38 -5.95 -1.74 -8.43
N LEU A 39 -4.82 -2.44 -8.38
CA LEU A 39 -3.82 -2.25 -7.34
C LEU A 39 -3.17 -0.86 -7.41
N ALA A 40 -2.85 -0.37 -8.61
CA ALA A 40 -2.31 0.96 -8.83
C ALA A 40 -3.29 2.06 -8.37
N ALA A 41 -4.58 1.92 -8.69
CA ALA A 41 -5.61 2.85 -8.24
C ALA A 41 -5.71 2.90 -6.70
N ARG A 42 -5.67 1.74 -6.03
CA ARG A 42 -5.65 1.67 -4.56
C ARG A 42 -4.39 2.32 -3.96
N ALA A 43 -3.24 2.11 -4.58
CA ALA A 43 -1.99 2.75 -4.18
C ALA A 43 -2.05 4.28 -4.32
N GLN A 44 -2.67 4.78 -5.40
CA GLN A 44 -2.87 6.21 -5.60
C GLN A 44 -3.75 6.82 -4.51
N THR A 45 -4.85 6.15 -4.13
CA THR A 45 -5.70 6.59 -3.00
C THR A 45 -4.90 6.67 -1.69
N LEU A 46 -4.02 5.69 -1.44
CA LEU A 46 -3.18 5.68 -0.25
C LEU A 46 -2.12 6.80 -0.26
N LEU A 47 -1.57 7.13 -1.43
CA LEU A 47 -0.69 8.29 -1.59
C LEU A 47 -1.43 9.62 -1.40
N SER A 48 -2.66 9.73 -1.89
CA SER A 48 -3.49 10.91 -1.65
C SER A 48 -3.76 11.13 -0.16
N LEU A 49 -4.11 10.07 0.58
CA LEU A 49 -4.27 10.13 2.04
C LEU A 49 -2.98 10.57 2.74
N THR A 50 -1.85 10.00 2.33
CA THR A 50 -0.51 10.38 2.83
C THR A 50 -0.26 11.88 2.61
N GLY A 51 -0.51 12.39 1.40
CA GLY A 51 -0.37 13.80 1.07
C GLY A 51 -1.22 14.70 1.96
N ILE A 52 -2.50 14.33 2.18
CA ILE A 52 -3.40 15.07 3.08
C ILE A 52 -2.87 15.09 4.51
N THR A 53 -2.38 13.97 5.04
CA THR A 53 -1.82 13.92 6.40
C THR A 53 -0.62 14.86 6.55
N ILE A 54 0.27 14.89 5.55
CA ILE A 54 1.44 15.77 5.54
C ILE A 54 1.02 17.24 5.49
N THR A 55 0.06 17.61 4.62
CA THR A 55 -0.38 19.00 4.51
C THR A 55 -1.12 19.47 5.75
N VAL A 56 -2.04 18.67 6.31
CA VAL A 56 -2.73 18.98 7.58
C VAL A 56 -1.72 19.17 8.71
N THR A 57 -0.72 18.29 8.79
CA THR A 57 0.37 18.42 9.76
C THR A 57 1.21 19.67 9.52
N GLY A 58 1.40 20.09 8.27
CA GLY A 58 2.09 21.34 7.93
C GLY A 58 1.41 22.57 8.55
N PHE A 59 0.08 22.57 8.64
CA PHE A 59 -0.68 23.66 9.27
C PHE A 59 -0.78 23.52 10.79
N SER A 60 -1.04 22.32 11.32
CA SER A 60 -1.35 22.10 12.75
C SER A 60 -0.16 21.62 13.58
N GLY A 61 0.90 21.11 12.94
CA GLY A 61 1.98 20.39 13.59
C GLY A 61 2.80 21.22 14.55
N ALA A 62 3.00 22.51 14.27
CA ALA A 62 3.68 23.43 15.18
C ALA A 62 2.94 23.58 16.52
N ASN A 63 1.60 23.57 16.50
CA ASN A 63 0.80 23.65 17.73
C ASN A 63 0.83 22.33 18.51
N ILE A 64 0.77 21.20 17.79
CA ILE A 64 0.88 19.87 18.40
C ILE A 64 2.24 19.72 19.10
N ALA A 65 3.33 20.08 18.43
CA ALA A 65 4.69 19.95 18.96
C ALA A 65 4.96 20.85 20.18
N LYS A 66 4.32 22.02 20.26
CA LYS A 66 4.43 22.94 21.42
C LYS A 66 3.69 22.43 22.66
N THR A 67 2.82 21.44 22.53
CA THR A 67 1.98 20.96 23.63
C THR A 67 2.79 20.15 24.63
N SER A 68 3.55 19.16 24.15
CA SER A 68 4.39 18.30 24.99
C SER A 68 5.44 17.60 24.14
N VAL A 69 6.54 17.20 24.78
CA VAL A 69 7.60 16.41 24.12
C VAL A 69 7.03 15.10 23.58
N ALA A 70 6.11 14.45 24.31
CA ALA A 70 5.46 13.23 23.85
C ALA A 70 4.65 13.45 22.56
N ALA A 71 3.85 14.53 22.48
CA ALA A 71 3.10 14.87 21.27
C ALA A 71 4.03 15.20 20.09
N ALA A 72 5.14 15.91 20.35
CA ALA A 72 6.15 16.21 19.34
C ALA A 72 6.85 14.94 18.79
N VAL A 73 7.19 13.98 19.66
CA VAL A 73 7.80 12.72 19.22
C VAL A 73 6.80 11.88 18.41
N LEU A 74 5.54 11.79 18.87
CA LEU A 74 4.51 11.02 18.17
C LEU A 74 4.20 11.59 16.79
N ILE A 75 4.08 12.91 16.64
CA ILE A 75 3.78 13.51 15.34
C ILE A 75 4.92 13.30 14.33
N VAL A 76 6.18 13.45 14.78
CA VAL A 76 7.36 13.21 13.93
C VAL A 76 7.46 11.73 13.55
N ALA A 77 7.30 10.82 14.52
CA ALA A 77 7.32 9.38 14.26
C ALA A 77 6.20 8.96 13.31
N GLY A 78 4.99 9.48 13.51
CA GLY A 78 3.86 9.27 12.61
C GLY A 78 4.14 9.73 11.18
N LEU A 79 4.71 10.93 11.01
CA LEU A 79 5.09 11.45 9.70
C LEU A 79 6.14 10.59 9.01
N VAL A 80 7.17 10.16 9.73
CA VAL A 80 8.22 9.29 9.18
C VAL A 80 7.63 7.96 8.72
N LEU A 81 6.75 7.34 9.52
CA LEU A 81 6.08 6.09 9.14
C LEU A 81 5.21 6.26 7.88
N VAL A 82 4.43 7.34 7.80
CA VAL A 82 3.61 7.66 6.63
C VAL A 82 4.48 7.89 5.39
N LEU A 83 5.60 8.60 5.52
CA LEU A 83 6.56 8.82 4.42
C LEU A 83 7.20 7.51 3.93
N VAL A 84 7.57 6.62 4.85
CA VAL A 84 8.08 5.28 4.49
C VAL A 84 7.00 4.49 3.73
N GLY A 85 5.74 4.53 4.19
CA GLY A 85 4.62 3.91 3.48
C GLY A 85 4.45 4.45 2.06
N ALA A 86 4.51 5.77 1.88
CA ALA A 86 4.45 6.39 0.55
C ALA A 86 5.62 6.00 -0.34
N ALA A 87 6.84 5.98 0.19
CA ALA A 87 8.02 5.56 -0.55
C ALA A 87 7.91 4.10 -1.03
N LEU A 88 7.37 3.21 -0.19
CA LEU A 88 7.09 1.82 -0.56
C LEU A 88 6.01 1.71 -1.64
N CYS A 89 4.97 2.56 -1.59
CA CYS A 89 3.96 2.61 -2.65
C CYS A 89 4.55 3.04 -3.99
N ILE A 90 5.35 4.11 -4.00
CA ILE A 90 5.98 4.63 -5.22
C ILE A 90 6.97 3.61 -5.78
N GLY A 91 7.92 3.16 -4.96
CA GLY A 91 8.99 2.25 -5.39
C GLY A 91 8.55 0.80 -5.65
N GLY A 92 7.56 0.31 -4.92
CA GLY A 92 7.10 -1.08 -5.02
C GLY A 92 5.98 -1.29 -6.04
N ILE A 93 5.04 -0.34 -6.13
CA ILE A 93 3.78 -0.55 -6.86
C ILE A 93 3.74 0.30 -8.12
N LEU A 94 4.03 1.60 -8.00
CA LEU A 94 3.90 2.53 -9.12
C LEU A 94 5.08 2.48 -10.10
N VAL A 95 6.19 1.81 -9.75
CA VAL A 95 7.24 1.52 -10.73
C VAL A 95 6.65 0.67 -11.85
N VAL A 96 6.58 1.31 -13.02
CA VAL A 96 5.94 0.80 -14.21
C VAL A 96 6.84 -0.24 -14.87
N ARG A 97 6.57 -1.51 -14.60
CA ARG A 97 7.07 -2.64 -15.39
C ARG A 97 5.88 -3.26 -16.10
N TRP A 98 5.79 -3.05 -17.41
CA TRP A 98 4.64 -3.48 -18.20
C TRP A 98 4.74 -4.97 -18.52
N THR A 99 3.60 -5.66 -18.58
CA THR A 99 3.50 -7.03 -19.11
C THR A 99 3.92 -7.09 -20.59
N THR A 100 3.81 -5.99 -21.32
CA THR A 100 4.31 -5.84 -22.70
C THR A 100 5.83 -5.84 -22.82
N GLN A 101 6.57 -5.67 -21.72
CA GLN A 101 8.04 -5.72 -21.70
C GLN A 101 8.58 -7.15 -21.45
N ILE A 102 7.71 -8.15 -21.36
CA ILE A 102 8.12 -9.55 -21.25
C ILE A 102 8.84 -9.94 -22.54
N ALA A 103 10.08 -10.42 -22.42
CA ALA A 103 10.85 -10.90 -23.56
C ALA A 103 10.14 -12.10 -24.22
N PRO A 104 10.35 -12.35 -25.52
CA PRO A 104 9.73 -13.50 -26.21
C PRO A 104 10.00 -14.81 -25.46
N CYS A 105 8.94 -15.42 -24.93
CA CYS A 105 8.97 -16.66 -24.18
C CYS A 105 7.68 -17.47 -24.41
N PRO A 106 7.64 -18.75 -24.01
CA PRO A 106 6.43 -19.55 -24.09
C PRO A 106 5.24 -18.87 -23.36
N PRO A 107 4.00 -19.00 -23.86
CA PRO A 107 2.82 -18.34 -23.28
C PRO A 107 2.63 -18.62 -21.79
N ARG A 108 2.96 -19.85 -21.36
CA ARG A 108 2.93 -20.27 -19.97
C ARG A 108 3.88 -19.46 -19.08
N ASP A 109 5.11 -19.25 -19.54
CA ASP A 109 6.14 -18.55 -18.76
C ASP A 109 5.82 -17.06 -18.65
N ALA A 110 5.20 -16.48 -19.70
CA ALA A 110 4.69 -15.12 -19.66
C ALA A 110 3.60 -14.94 -18.59
N VAL A 111 2.65 -15.88 -18.51
CA VAL A 111 1.59 -15.86 -17.47
C VAL A 111 2.20 -16.02 -16.08
N LEU A 112 3.11 -16.98 -15.90
CA LEU A 112 3.76 -17.23 -14.62
C LEU A 112 4.51 -15.97 -14.12
N TYR A 113 5.26 -15.32 -15.00
CA TYR A 113 5.96 -14.07 -14.69
C TYR A 113 4.99 -12.92 -14.35
N ALA A 114 3.87 -12.81 -15.08
CA ALA A 114 2.86 -11.79 -14.81
C ALA A 114 2.23 -11.96 -13.41
N LEU A 115 1.92 -13.21 -13.02
CA LEU A 115 1.43 -13.54 -11.68
C LEU A 115 2.47 -13.27 -10.59
N GLU A 116 3.74 -13.59 -10.83
CA GLU A 116 4.83 -13.26 -9.90
C GLU A 116 4.93 -11.73 -9.68
N ASN A 117 4.86 -10.96 -10.76
CA ASN A 117 4.89 -9.51 -10.69
C ASN A 117 3.70 -8.94 -9.91
N ARG A 118 2.49 -9.49 -10.14
CA ARG A 118 1.28 -9.16 -9.37
C ARG A 118 1.49 -9.40 -7.89
N ASP A 119 1.93 -10.59 -7.51
CA ASP A 119 2.10 -10.96 -6.10
C ASP A 119 3.13 -10.07 -5.39
N ARG A 120 4.25 -9.79 -6.04
CA ARG A 120 5.28 -8.90 -5.51
C ARG A 120 4.72 -7.50 -5.23
N LYS A 121 3.93 -6.96 -6.16
CA LYS A 121 3.28 -5.65 -5.99
C LYS A 121 2.22 -5.68 -4.89
N THR A 122 1.43 -6.75 -4.79
CA THR A 122 0.43 -6.94 -3.72
C THR A 122 1.09 -6.99 -2.35
N LEU A 123 2.22 -7.71 -2.21
CA LEU A 123 2.99 -7.75 -0.96
C LEU A 123 3.58 -6.37 -0.61
N ALA A 124 4.11 -5.65 -1.60
CA ALA A 124 4.60 -4.28 -1.40
C ALA A 124 3.48 -3.34 -0.93
N TYR A 125 2.27 -3.45 -1.52
CA TYR A 125 1.09 -2.72 -1.07
C TYR A 125 0.69 -3.06 0.35
N GLY A 126 0.67 -4.35 0.72
CA GLY A 126 0.38 -4.76 2.10
C GLY A 126 1.34 -4.13 3.11
N ARG A 127 2.65 -4.12 2.82
CA ARG A 127 3.66 -3.47 3.66
C ARG A 127 3.45 -1.96 3.75
N ALA A 128 3.26 -1.29 2.61
CA ALA A 128 3.01 0.15 2.56
C ALA A 128 1.77 0.54 3.38
N LEU A 129 0.69 -0.24 3.26
CA LEU A 129 -0.54 -0.07 4.02
C LEU A 129 -0.30 -0.18 5.52
N THR A 130 0.49 -1.16 5.99
CA THR A 130 0.84 -1.29 7.40
C THR A 130 1.55 -0.04 7.93
N PHE A 131 2.56 0.47 7.20
CA PHE A 131 3.28 1.68 7.59
C PHE A 131 2.37 2.90 7.65
N VAL A 132 1.48 3.08 6.67
CA VAL A 132 0.52 4.19 6.66
C VAL A 132 -0.47 4.09 7.80
N ILE A 133 -1.02 2.90 8.09
CA ILE A 133 -1.93 2.71 9.24
C ILE A 133 -1.22 3.06 10.55
N LEU A 134 -0.03 2.51 10.79
CA LEU A 134 0.73 2.78 12.01
C LEU A 134 1.09 4.27 12.12
N GLY A 135 1.49 4.90 11.02
CA GLY A 135 1.81 6.32 10.97
C GLY A 135 0.60 7.20 11.26
N LEU A 136 -0.56 6.89 10.66
CA LEU A 136 -1.82 7.58 10.93
C LEU A 136 -2.29 7.39 12.37
N SER A 137 -2.21 6.18 12.93
CA SER A 137 -2.57 5.95 14.33
C SER A 137 -1.68 6.74 15.29
N THR A 138 -0.38 6.79 15.02
CA THR A 138 0.59 7.57 15.81
C THR A 138 0.32 9.07 15.69
N TYR A 139 0.02 9.55 14.48
CA TYR A 139 -0.41 10.92 14.25
C TYR A 139 -1.69 11.27 15.03
N VAL A 140 -2.72 10.43 14.98
CA VAL A 140 -3.98 10.64 15.72
C VAL A 140 -3.72 10.68 17.23
N ALA A 141 -2.85 9.83 17.76
CA ALA A 141 -2.46 9.88 19.17
C ALA A 141 -1.82 11.22 19.55
N SER A 142 -0.98 11.80 18.68
CA SER A 142 -0.39 13.13 18.91
C SER A 142 -1.45 14.24 18.97
N VAL A 143 -2.44 14.19 18.07
CA VAL A 143 -3.57 15.13 18.06
C VAL A 143 -4.44 14.96 19.30
N ALA A 144 -4.67 13.72 19.75
CA ALA A 144 -5.41 13.46 20.97
C ALA A 144 -4.72 14.08 22.19
N LEU A 145 -3.39 14.00 22.29
CA LEU A 145 -2.64 14.66 23.37
C LEU A 145 -2.77 16.19 23.33
N LEU A 146 -2.72 16.79 22.14
CA LEU A 146 -3.00 18.23 21.97
C LEU A 146 -4.37 18.59 22.55
N LEU A 147 -5.42 17.86 22.14
CA LEU A 147 -6.79 18.14 22.57
C LEU A 147 -7.00 17.90 24.07
N LEU A 148 -6.43 16.82 24.62
CA LEU A 148 -6.50 16.53 26.04
C LEU A 148 -5.82 17.60 26.88
N ASN A 149 -4.65 18.09 26.45
CA ASN A 149 -3.95 19.18 27.14
C ASN A 149 -4.71 20.51 27.04
N ALA A 150 -5.41 20.76 25.92
CA ALA A 150 -6.25 21.94 25.76
C ALA A 150 -7.52 21.89 26.64
N LEU A 151 -8.14 20.72 26.80
CA LEU A 151 -9.34 20.51 27.60
C LEU A 151 -9.07 20.42 29.11
N PHE A 152 -7.94 19.82 29.50
CA PHE A 152 -7.50 19.67 30.87
C PHE A 152 -6.09 20.28 31.05
N PRO A 153 -5.97 21.62 31.06
CA PRO A 153 -4.67 22.25 31.27
C PRO A 153 -4.15 21.83 32.65
N GLN A 154 -3.04 21.12 32.71
CA GLN A 154 -2.40 20.80 33.98
C GLN A 154 -1.95 22.10 34.65
N GLY A 155 -2.66 22.48 35.72
CA GLY A 155 -2.22 23.42 36.76
C GLY A 155 -1.77 24.82 36.30
N ARG A 156 -2.73 25.74 36.07
CA ARG A 156 -2.51 27.14 36.46
C ARG A 156 -2.97 27.30 37.91
N SER A 157 -2.04 27.11 38.83
CA SER A 157 -2.11 27.61 40.21
C SER A 157 -0.88 28.49 40.44
#